data_AF-A0A2G9UXU7-F1
#
_entry.id   AF-A0A2G9UXU7-F1
#
_cell.length_a   1.000
_cell.length_b   1.000
_cell.length_c   1.000
_cell.angle_alpha   90.00
_cell.angle_beta   90.00
_cell.angle_gamma   90.00
#
_symmetry.space_group_name_H-M   'P 1'
#
loop_
_entity.id
_entity.type
_entity.pdbx_description
1 polymer ?
#
loop_
_entity_poly.entity_id
_entity_poly.type
_entity_poly.pdbx_seq_one_letter_code
_entity_poly.pdbx_strand_id
1 'polypeptide(L)'
;MSLKDDVLRLLFTVNDKGFILMSAAVFFVDAIITFLIIQRVPYTEIDWSTYMQQVECFTIKNIRNYSEIEGDTGPVVYPAGHLWTYSVFHALTNAGKNIRAAQYIFMGLYLLNLLAALRLYYKSNKVYVGLPFLIHDPISYIRRSFDLGRVFLFKWTVNWRFLPEEIFLSPRLHLALLSFHLVVLMMERTGGVGLHVSPFIKPQDIGSLLNKAGFDLVTLDSDEIQVGYPNMMALMYDLQLMAESHCTFTRSRTIRKDVLLAADAIYKAMYEKDDRYPATFRVISFIGWKPGPNMPKPAKRGSQNVSFKDLGKIVEDPRLLEKLSKKEDDSEKK
;
A
#
# COMPACT_ATOMS: atom_id res chain seq x y z
N MET A 1 32.93 -30.22 15.71
CA MET A 1 31.69 -29.41 15.71
C MET A 1 31.12 -29.51 17.11
N SER A 2 30.97 -28.39 17.81
CA SER A 2 30.66 -28.39 19.26
C SER A 2 29.17 -28.68 19.48
N LEU A 3 28.81 -29.38 20.56
CA LEU A 3 27.41 -29.61 20.97
C LEU A 3 26.61 -28.29 21.06
N LYS A 4 27.30 -27.19 21.38
CA LYS A 4 26.71 -25.84 21.37
C LYS A 4 26.29 -25.39 19.97
N ASP A 5 27.09 -25.69 18.96
CA ASP A 5 26.83 -25.29 17.56
C ASP A 5 25.61 -26.02 17.00
N ASP A 6 25.42 -27.29 17.39
CA ASP A 6 24.29 -28.11 16.94
C ASP A 6 22.97 -27.70 17.62
N VAL A 7 23.01 -27.36 18.90
CA VAL A 7 21.83 -26.83 19.62
C VAL A 7 21.46 -25.44 19.13
N LEU A 8 22.44 -24.56 18.90
CA LEU A 8 22.21 -23.24 18.31
C LEU A 8 21.65 -23.38 16.89
N ARG A 9 22.19 -24.29 16.08
CA ARG A 9 21.62 -24.58 14.76
C ARG A 9 20.19 -25.10 14.90
N LEU A 10 19.89 -26.04 15.78
CA LEU A 10 18.54 -26.57 15.93
C LEU A 10 17.51 -25.51 16.37
N LEU A 11 17.86 -24.65 17.33
CA LEU A 11 16.95 -23.63 17.88
C LEU A 11 16.81 -22.42 16.95
N PHE A 12 17.85 -22.07 16.20
CA PHE A 12 17.88 -20.85 15.42
C PHE A 12 17.81 -21.08 13.91
N THR A 13 18.07 -22.28 13.36
CA THR A 13 17.99 -22.51 11.90
C THR A 13 16.58 -22.75 11.35
N VAL A 14 16.49 -22.50 10.05
CA VAL A 14 15.39 -22.46 9.06
C VAL A 14 14.40 -23.66 9.04
N ASN A 15 14.47 -24.60 9.99
CA ASN A 15 13.55 -25.74 10.03
C ASN A 15 12.28 -25.41 10.83
N ASP A 16 11.11 -25.73 10.29
CA ASP A 16 9.81 -25.61 10.97
C ASP A 16 9.85 -26.16 12.40
N LYS A 17 10.52 -27.31 12.60
CA LYS A 17 10.65 -27.95 13.91
C LYS A 17 11.49 -27.13 14.90
N GLY A 18 12.54 -26.48 14.42
CA GLY A 18 13.43 -25.65 15.23
C GLY A 18 12.75 -24.36 15.68
N PHE A 19 12.06 -23.69 14.75
CA PHE A 19 11.27 -22.49 15.06
C PHE A 19 10.15 -22.79 16.06
N ILE A 20 9.43 -23.90 15.90
CA ILE A 20 8.39 -24.32 16.85
C ILE A 20 8.99 -24.57 18.24
N LEU A 21 10.13 -25.26 18.32
CA LEU A 21 10.81 -25.54 19.60
C LEU A 21 11.30 -24.25 20.28
N MET A 22 11.94 -23.36 19.54
CA MET A 22 12.39 -22.05 20.04
C MET A 22 11.21 -21.19 20.47
N SER A 23 10.16 -21.10 19.66
CA SER A 23 8.96 -20.31 19.99
C SER A 23 8.28 -20.84 21.25
N ALA A 24 8.19 -22.16 21.41
CA ALA A 24 7.71 -22.78 22.64
C ALA A 24 8.61 -22.43 23.83
N ALA A 25 9.94 -22.55 23.68
CA ALA A 25 10.89 -22.21 24.74
C ALA A 25 10.78 -20.74 25.16
N VAL A 26 10.74 -19.80 24.20
CA VAL A 26 10.54 -18.37 24.46
C VAL A 26 9.23 -18.15 25.20
N PHE A 27 8.12 -18.72 24.72
CA PHE A 27 6.82 -18.58 25.36
C PHE A 27 6.81 -19.09 26.81
N PHE A 28 7.37 -20.27 27.08
CA PHE A 28 7.40 -20.84 28.42
C PHE A 28 8.33 -20.06 29.37
N VAL A 29 9.53 -19.69 28.90
CA VAL A 29 10.47 -18.89 29.69
C VAL A 29 9.84 -17.55 30.05
N ASP A 30 9.22 -16.89 29.09
CA ASP A 30 8.61 -15.58 29.27
C ASP A 30 7.36 -15.65 30.16
N ALA A 31 6.57 -16.73 30.08
CA ALA A 31 5.49 -17.00 31.01
C ALA A 31 5.99 -17.21 32.45
N ILE A 32 7.07 -17.96 32.65
CA ILE A 32 7.69 -18.17 33.97
C ILE A 32 8.23 -16.85 34.51
N ILE A 33 8.97 -16.08 33.70
CA ILE A 33 9.54 -14.79 34.10
C ILE A 33 8.41 -13.83 34.47
N THR A 34 7.38 -13.69 33.63
CA THR A 34 6.24 -12.80 33.91
C THR A 34 5.52 -13.21 35.19
N PHE A 35 5.33 -14.50 35.42
CA PHE A 35 4.77 -15.01 36.67
C PHE A 35 5.65 -14.64 37.88
N LEU A 36 6.96 -14.83 37.78
CA LEU A 36 7.90 -14.50 38.86
C LEU A 36 7.98 -12.98 39.11
N ILE A 37 7.88 -12.16 38.08
CA ILE A 37 7.80 -10.70 38.19
C ILE A 37 6.56 -10.33 38.99
N ILE A 38 5.40 -10.89 38.64
CA ILE A 38 4.17 -10.69 39.42
C ILE A 38 4.41 -11.08 40.87
N GLN A 39 5.04 -12.22 41.18
CA GLN A 39 5.25 -12.63 42.56
C GLN A 39 6.24 -11.76 43.35
N ARG A 40 7.34 -11.31 42.73
CA ARG A 40 8.50 -10.75 43.44
C ARG A 40 8.67 -9.25 43.31
N VAL A 41 8.11 -8.62 42.28
CA VAL A 41 8.26 -7.18 42.06
C VAL A 41 7.02 -6.48 42.64
N PRO A 42 7.19 -5.53 43.58
CA PRO A 42 6.07 -4.78 44.12
C PRO A 42 5.42 -3.96 43.01
N TYR A 43 4.08 -3.95 43.01
CA TYR A 43 3.32 -3.14 42.07
C TYR A 43 3.52 -1.66 42.36
N THR A 44 3.66 -0.87 41.30
CA THR A 44 3.70 0.59 41.35
C THR A 44 2.42 1.13 40.72
N GLU A 45 1.62 1.84 41.49
CA GLU A 45 0.43 2.55 40.99
C GLU A 45 0.89 3.76 40.19
N ILE A 46 0.71 3.70 38.87
CA ILE A 46 0.93 4.84 37.99
C ILE A 46 -0.43 5.30 37.43
N ASP A 47 -1.13 4.43 36.68
CA ASP A 47 -2.39 4.83 36.01
C ASP A 47 -3.62 3.95 36.30
N TRP A 48 -3.46 2.78 36.95
CA TRP A 48 -4.56 1.81 37.14
C TRP A 48 -5.69 2.38 37.98
N SER A 49 -5.38 3.02 39.10
CA SER A 49 -6.36 3.63 40.00
C SER A 49 -7.15 4.72 39.29
N THR A 50 -6.47 5.60 38.54
CA THR A 50 -7.11 6.63 37.70
C THR A 50 -8.04 6.00 36.66
N TYR A 51 -7.63 4.94 35.97
CA TYR A 51 -8.50 4.27 35.00
C TYR A 51 -9.75 3.68 35.64
N MET A 52 -9.63 3.10 36.84
CA MET A 52 -10.79 2.59 37.56
C MET A 52 -11.75 3.73 37.97
N GLN A 53 -11.22 4.86 38.44
CA GLN A 53 -12.02 6.05 38.78
C GLN A 53 -12.75 6.65 37.57
N GLN A 54 -12.05 6.77 36.43
CA GLN A 54 -12.63 7.25 35.17
C GLN A 54 -13.74 6.31 34.68
N VAL A 55 -13.54 5.00 34.83
CA VAL A 55 -14.57 3.99 34.53
C VAL A 55 -15.73 4.05 35.50
N GLU A 56 -15.53 4.35 36.78
CA GLU A 56 -16.62 4.55 37.75
C GLU A 56 -17.49 5.77 37.41
N CYS A 57 -16.88 6.87 36.95
CA CYS A 57 -17.62 8.04 36.44
C CYS A 57 -18.58 7.65 35.30
N PHE A 58 -18.12 6.80 34.39
CA PHE A 58 -18.92 6.28 33.28
C PHE A 58 -19.97 5.24 33.72
N THR A 59 -19.57 4.28 34.55
CA THR A 59 -20.36 3.06 34.82
C THR A 59 -21.33 3.25 35.99
N ILE A 60 -20.88 3.89 37.07
CA ILE A 60 -21.65 4.05 38.31
C ILE A 60 -22.36 5.41 38.31
N LYS A 61 -21.64 6.50 38.01
CA LYS A 61 -22.20 7.86 38.01
C LYS A 61 -22.98 8.20 36.73
N ASN A 62 -22.95 7.30 35.73
CA ASN A 62 -23.61 7.43 34.43
C ASN A 62 -23.30 8.76 33.70
N ILE A 63 -22.08 9.30 33.88
CA ILE A 63 -21.61 10.50 33.21
C ILE A 63 -21.25 10.14 31.77
N ARG A 64 -21.86 10.84 30.81
CA ARG A 64 -21.62 10.64 29.36
C ARG A 64 -20.87 11.79 28.71
N ASN A 65 -20.75 12.92 29.40
CA ASN A 65 -19.94 14.05 28.95
C ASN A 65 -18.46 13.77 29.25
N TYR A 66 -17.64 13.62 28.21
CA TYR A 66 -16.20 13.31 28.36
C TYR A 66 -15.43 14.36 29.14
N SER A 67 -15.84 15.64 29.03
CA SER A 67 -15.21 16.75 29.74
C SER A 67 -15.36 16.66 31.26
N GLU A 68 -16.25 15.79 31.75
CA GLU A 68 -16.54 15.58 33.17
C GLU A 68 -15.99 14.24 33.68
N ILE A 69 -15.29 13.46 32.84
CA ILE A 69 -14.68 12.18 33.23
C ILE A 69 -13.21 12.44 33.56
N GLU A 70 -12.88 12.35 34.85
CA GLU A 70 -11.55 12.62 35.41
C GLU A 70 -11.23 11.62 36.53
N GLY A 71 -9.94 11.41 36.78
CA GLY A 71 -9.42 10.68 37.95
C GLY A 71 -8.24 11.43 38.57
N ASP A 72 -7.58 10.84 39.55
CA ASP A 72 -6.54 11.50 40.36
C ASP A 72 -5.35 12.04 39.54
N THR A 73 -5.07 11.46 38.37
CA THR A 73 -3.99 11.91 37.47
C THR A 73 -4.46 12.79 36.31
N GLY A 74 -5.76 13.15 36.26
CA GLY A 74 -6.32 14.09 35.29
C GLY A 74 -7.48 13.54 34.44
N PRO A 75 -7.95 14.34 33.45
CA PRO A 75 -9.13 14.02 32.65
C PRO A 75 -8.88 12.81 31.72
N VAL A 76 -9.96 12.16 31.29
CA VAL A 76 -9.87 11.06 30.33
C VAL A 76 -9.34 11.59 28.98
N VAL A 77 -8.21 11.06 28.54
CA VAL A 77 -7.57 11.40 27.25
C VAL A 77 -7.76 10.32 26.19
N TYR A 78 -8.43 9.22 26.54
CA TYR A 78 -8.61 8.05 25.69
C TYR A 78 -10.02 7.96 25.11
N PRO A 79 -10.17 7.42 23.89
CA PRO A 79 -11.48 7.27 23.23
C PRO A 79 -12.35 6.23 23.92
N ALA A 80 -13.64 6.19 23.59
CA ALA A 80 -14.65 5.31 24.20
C ALA A 80 -14.27 3.83 24.32
N GLY A 81 -13.48 3.31 23.39
CA GLY A 81 -12.96 1.94 23.47
C GLY A 81 -12.18 1.67 24.75
N HIS A 82 -11.44 2.64 25.27
CA HIS A 82 -10.76 2.53 26.56
C HIS A 82 -11.75 2.32 27.70
N LEU A 83 -12.76 3.17 27.84
CA LEU A 83 -13.75 3.07 28.92
C LEU A 83 -14.51 1.74 28.88
N TRP A 84 -14.91 1.29 27.69
CA TRP A 84 -15.57 -0.01 27.51
C TRP A 84 -14.66 -1.20 27.81
N THR A 85 -13.38 -1.10 27.45
CA THR A 85 -12.42 -2.18 27.73
C THR A 85 -12.13 -2.26 29.22
N TYR A 86 -11.89 -1.12 29.87
CA TYR A 86 -11.60 -1.07 31.30
C TYR A 86 -12.85 -1.26 32.17
N SER A 87 -14.08 -1.08 31.67
CA SER A 87 -15.29 -1.50 32.38
C SER A 87 -15.37 -3.02 32.57
N VAL A 88 -14.86 -3.79 31.61
CA VAL A 88 -14.75 -5.25 31.75
C VAL A 88 -13.75 -5.59 32.86
N PHE A 89 -12.59 -4.93 32.87
CA PHE A 89 -11.59 -5.16 33.93
C PHE A 89 -12.09 -4.71 35.31
N HIS A 90 -12.79 -3.59 35.39
CA HIS A 90 -13.42 -3.10 36.62
C HIS A 90 -14.37 -4.16 37.21
N ALA A 91 -15.20 -4.79 36.38
CA ALA A 91 -16.10 -5.87 36.81
C ALA A 91 -15.32 -7.12 37.29
N LEU A 92 -14.28 -7.53 36.55
CA LEU A 92 -13.49 -8.73 36.84
C LEU A 92 -12.57 -8.60 38.06
N THR A 93 -12.24 -7.39 38.48
CA THR A 93 -11.24 -7.11 39.52
C THR A 93 -11.84 -6.55 40.81
N ASN A 94 -13.15 -6.71 41.01
CA ASN A 94 -13.87 -6.19 42.17
C ASN A 94 -13.70 -4.67 42.31
N ALA A 95 -14.11 -3.93 41.27
CA ALA A 95 -13.95 -2.48 41.15
C ALA A 95 -12.48 -2.02 41.19
N GLY A 96 -11.58 -2.78 40.55
CA GLY A 96 -10.16 -2.42 40.49
C GLY A 96 -9.32 -2.75 41.73
N LYS A 97 -9.95 -3.19 42.83
CA LYS A 97 -9.27 -3.45 44.12
C LYS A 97 -8.42 -4.71 44.10
N ASN A 98 -8.80 -5.72 43.31
CA ASN A 98 -8.03 -6.95 43.19
C ASN A 98 -6.93 -6.81 42.12
N ILE A 99 -5.83 -6.16 42.51
CA ILE A 99 -4.67 -5.93 41.63
C ILE A 99 -4.04 -7.25 41.18
N ARG A 100 -4.03 -8.29 42.03
CA ARG A 100 -3.51 -9.61 41.67
C ARG A 100 -4.28 -10.25 40.52
N ALA A 101 -5.61 -10.18 40.55
CA ALA A 101 -6.44 -10.67 39.45
C ALA A 101 -6.15 -9.90 38.16
N ALA A 102 -6.04 -8.57 38.23
CA ALA A 102 -5.69 -7.74 37.08
C ALA A 102 -4.34 -8.14 36.47
N GLN A 103 -3.30 -8.33 37.30
CA GLN A 103 -1.96 -8.74 36.87
C GLN A 103 -1.98 -10.07 36.10
N TYR A 104 -2.73 -11.07 36.57
CA TYR A 104 -2.84 -12.34 35.85
C TYR A 104 -3.61 -12.23 34.54
N ILE A 105 -4.65 -11.38 34.50
CA ILE A 105 -5.39 -11.12 33.27
C ILE A 105 -4.47 -10.45 32.22
N PHE A 106 -3.70 -9.44 32.63
CA PHE A 106 -2.71 -8.80 31.75
C PHE A 106 -1.59 -9.74 31.33
N MET A 107 -1.12 -10.63 32.22
CA MET A 107 -0.19 -11.70 31.86
C MET A 107 -0.78 -12.60 30.76
N GLY A 108 -2.06 -12.98 30.88
CA GLY A 108 -2.75 -13.76 29.84
C GLY A 108 -2.82 -13.03 28.50
N LEU A 109 -3.20 -11.75 28.50
CA LEU A 109 -3.26 -10.91 27.29
C LEU A 109 -1.89 -10.73 26.66
N TYR A 110 -0.85 -10.51 27.47
CA TYR A 110 0.52 -10.41 27.03
C TYR A 110 1.00 -11.69 26.35
N LEU A 111 0.79 -12.85 26.98
CA LEU A 111 1.16 -14.14 26.42
C LEU A 111 0.38 -14.46 25.14
N LEU A 112 -0.91 -14.11 25.07
CA LEU A 112 -1.70 -14.25 23.84
C LEU A 112 -1.14 -13.39 22.70
N ASN A 113 -0.75 -12.14 23.01
CA ASN A 113 -0.11 -11.26 22.04
C ASN A 113 1.25 -11.81 21.57
N LEU A 114 2.07 -12.33 22.48
CA LEU A 114 3.33 -13.00 22.15
C LEU A 114 3.09 -14.20 21.22
N LEU A 115 2.10 -15.04 21.52
CA LEU A 115 1.72 -16.16 20.68
C LEU A 115 1.28 -15.71 19.27
N ALA A 116 0.48 -14.64 19.18
CA ALA A 116 0.06 -14.07 17.91
C ALA A 116 1.25 -13.56 17.09
N ALA A 117 2.19 -12.85 17.73
CA ALA A 117 3.42 -12.38 17.09
C ALA A 117 4.27 -13.55 16.58
N LEU A 118 4.52 -14.58 17.41
CA LEU A 118 5.25 -15.79 17.03
C LEU A 118 4.57 -16.52 15.86
N ARG A 119 3.23 -16.57 15.83
CA ARG A 119 2.46 -17.16 14.72
C ARG A 119 2.57 -16.35 13.43
N LEU A 120 2.59 -15.02 13.52
CA LEU A 120 2.82 -14.15 12.37
C LEU A 120 4.24 -14.33 11.84
N TYR A 121 5.25 -14.43 12.71
CA TYR A 121 6.62 -14.73 12.32
C TYR A 121 6.72 -16.08 11.61
N TYR A 122 6.09 -17.12 12.16
CA TYR A 122 6.00 -18.43 11.53
C TYR A 122 5.40 -18.35 10.11
N LYS A 123 4.24 -17.70 9.97
CA LYS A 123 3.54 -17.57 8.68
C LYS A 123 4.29 -16.69 7.67
N SER A 124 5.03 -15.69 8.15
CA SER A 124 5.74 -14.75 7.30
C SER A 124 7.03 -15.32 6.70
N ASN A 125 7.59 -16.38 7.29
CA ASN A 125 8.88 -16.96 6.88
C ASN A 125 10.00 -15.90 6.71
N LYS A 126 10.00 -14.82 7.52
CA LYS A 126 10.95 -13.69 7.42
C LYS A 126 11.95 -13.59 8.59
N VAL A 127 12.20 -14.67 9.31
CA VAL A 127 13.03 -14.67 10.53
C VAL A 127 14.54 -14.54 10.25
N TYR A 128 14.95 -14.39 8.98
CA TYR A 128 16.29 -14.76 8.55
C TYR A 128 17.36 -13.66 8.54
N VAL A 129 17.02 -12.41 8.87
CA VAL A 129 17.97 -11.29 8.65
C VAL A 129 19.01 -11.14 9.77
N GLY A 130 18.61 -11.29 11.04
CA GLY A 130 19.51 -11.12 12.18
C GLY A 130 20.26 -12.38 12.61
N LEU A 131 19.82 -13.55 12.13
CA LEU A 131 20.24 -14.85 12.63
C LEU A 131 21.75 -15.14 12.54
N PRO A 132 22.42 -14.88 11.41
CA PRO A 132 23.86 -15.13 11.30
C PRO A 132 24.67 -14.30 12.32
N PHE A 133 24.19 -13.09 12.64
CA PHE A 133 24.85 -12.19 13.58
C PHE A 133 24.58 -12.57 15.04
N LEU A 134 23.35 -12.99 15.35
CA LEU A 134 22.96 -13.45 16.68
C LEU A 134 23.69 -14.74 17.11
N ILE A 135 23.99 -15.64 16.17
CA ILE A 135 24.72 -16.89 16.44
C ILE A 135 26.20 -16.60 16.75
N HIS A 136 26.80 -15.60 16.10
CA HIS A 136 28.22 -15.30 16.23
C HIS A 136 28.54 -14.32 17.36
N ASP A 137 27.80 -13.22 17.49
CA ASP A 137 28.02 -12.21 18.53
C ASP A 137 26.71 -11.46 18.86
N PRO A 138 25.87 -12.05 19.73
CA PRO A 138 24.55 -11.50 20.05
C PRO A 138 24.62 -10.15 20.79
N ILE A 139 25.65 -9.95 21.62
CA ILE A 139 25.81 -8.74 22.43
C ILE A 139 26.19 -7.55 21.53
N SER A 140 27.11 -7.77 20.58
CA SER A 140 27.49 -6.74 19.61
C SER A 140 26.35 -6.42 18.64
N TYR A 141 25.60 -7.44 18.19
CA TYR A 141 24.44 -7.24 17.33
C TYR A 141 23.39 -6.31 17.98
N ILE A 142 22.99 -6.58 19.23
CA ILE A 142 21.99 -5.75 19.93
C ILE A 142 22.49 -4.31 20.11
N ARG A 143 23.73 -4.13 20.60
CA ARG A 143 24.31 -2.78 20.81
C ARG A 143 24.43 -1.98 19.52
N ARG A 144 24.79 -2.62 18.40
CA ARG A 144 24.99 -1.93 17.11
C ARG A 144 23.70 -1.73 16.32
N SER A 145 22.67 -2.54 16.55
CA SER A 145 21.39 -2.43 15.87
C SER A 145 20.55 -1.24 16.36
N PHE A 146 20.75 -0.80 17.59
CA PHE A 146 20.02 0.32 18.22
C PHE A 146 20.95 1.44 18.68
N ASP A 147 21.91 1.80 17.82
CA ASP A 147 22.89 2.87 18.08
C ASP A 147 22.37 4.23 17.59
N LEU A 148 21.56 4.88 18.44
CA LEU A 148 20.94 6.18 18.16
C LEU A 148 21.91 7.37 18.23
N GLY A 149 23.15 7.14 18.70
CA GLY A 149 24.20 8.17 18.79
C GLY A 149 25.08 8.28 17.54
N ARG A 150 24.81 7.48 16.50
CA ARG A 150 25.68 7.38 15.34
C ARG A 150 25.59 8.61 14.43
N VAL A 151 26.72 9.30 14.27
CA VAL A 151 26.93 10.30 13.22
C VAL A 151 27.43 9.56 11.96
N PHE A 152 26.84 9.85 10.80
CA PHE A 152 27.31 9.27 9.55
C PHE A 152 28.72 9.76 9.24
N LEU A 153 29.63 8.83 8.94
CA LEU A 153 31.01 9.17 8.61
C LEU A 153 31.10 9.59 7.15
N PHE A 154 31.66 10.77 6.89
CA PHE A 154 31.82 11.34 5.55
C PHE A 154 32.54 10.39 4.57
N LYS A 155 33.55 9.66 5.05
CA LYS A 155 34.30 8.69 4.23
C LYS A 155 33.46 7.60 3.56
N TRP A 156 32.29 7.27 4.10
CA TRP A 156 31.44 6.17 3.63
C TRP A 156 30.22 6.63 2.82
N THR A 157 30.10 7.92 2.55
CA THR A 157 28.93 8.43 1.83
C THR A 157 29.19 8.41 0.33
N VAL A 158 28.71 7.37 -0.35
CA VAL A 158 28.86 7.23 -1.81
C VAL A 158 28.11 8.35 -2.54
N ASN A 159 26.86 8.62 -2.13
CA ASN A 159 25.99 9.59 -2.80
C ASN A 159 26.26 11.05 -2.41
N TRP A 160 27.04 11.31 -1.35
CA TRP A 160 27.27 12.66 -0.81
C TRP A 160 28.72 13.12 -0.91
N ARG A 161 29.57 12.40 -1.66
CA ARG A 161 31.01 12.68 -1.78
C ARG A 161 31.33 13.98 -2.51
N PHE A 162 30.34 14.58 -3.17
CA PHE A 162 30.45 15.89 -3.80
C PHE A 162 30.36 17.04 -2.79
N LEU A 163 29.84 16.80 -1.58
CA LEU A 163 29.80 17.82 -0.52
C LEU A 163 31.13 17.85 0.25
N PRO A 164 31.64 19.02 0.63
CA PRO A 164 32.72 19.13 1.61
C PRO A 164 32.37 18.46 2.96
N GLU A 165 33.36 17.88 3.62
CA GLU A 165 33.18 17.14 4.89
C GLU A 165 32.54 18.02 5.99
N GLU A 166 32.95 19.28 6.06
CA GLU A 166 32.41 20.27 7.00
C GLU A 166 30.90 20.49 6.82
N ILE A 167 30.44 20.52 5.57
CA ILE A 167 29.03 20.69 5.23
C ILE A 167 28.27 19.40 5.56
N PHE A 168 28.83 18.25 5.20
CA PHE A 168 28.22 16.96 5.46
C PHE A 168 28.00 16.69 6.96
N LEU A 169 29.00 16.99 7.80
CA LEU A 169 28.92 16.79 9.25
C LEU A 169 28.12 17.89 9.97
N SER A 170 27.66 18.92 9.26
CA SER A 170 26.95 20.04 9.88
C SER A 170 25.57 19.62 10.43
N PRO A 171 25.23 19.97 11.68
CA PRO A 171 23.90 19.68 12.24
C PRO A 171 22.76 20.32 11.44
N ARG A 172 23.02 21.47 10.80
CA ARG A 172 22.04 22.18 9.97
C ARG A 172 21.64 21.36 8.74
N LEU A 173 22.61 20.73 8.07
CA LEU A 173 22.32 19.86 6.93
C LEU A 173 21.50 18.64 7.37
N HIS A 174 21.86 18.00 8.49
CA HIS A 174 21.11 16.87 9.02
C HIS A 174 19.66 17.24 9.41
N LEU A 175 19.46 18.40 10.05
CA LEU A 175 18.13 18.93 10.34
C LEU A 175 17.35 19.23 9.06
N ALA A 176 17.98 19.84 8.05
CA ALA A 176 17.33 20.11 6.76
C ALA A 176 16.92 18.82 6.03
N LEU A 177 17.80 17.80 6.03
CA LEU A 177 17.51 16.47 5.49
C LEU A 177 16.34 15.81 6.23
N LEU A 178 16.32 15.91 7.56
CA LEU A 178 15.22 15.40 8.38
C LEU A 178 13.92 16.13 8.06
N SER A 179 13.93 17.46 7.98
CA SER A 179 12.76 18.26 7.61
C SER A 179 12.25 17.90 6.22
N PHE A 180 13.14 17.73 5.23
CA PHE A 180 12.77 17.29 3.89
C PHE A 180 12.12 15.90 3.93
N HIS A 181 12.68 14.97 4.71
CA HIS A 181 12.11 13.64 4.89
C HIS A 181 10.71 13.70 5.54
N LEU A 182 10.53 14.54 6.56
CA LEU A 182 9.23 14.76 7.19
C LEU A 182 8.20 15.37 6.23
N VAL A 183 8.61 16.30 5.36
CA VAL A 183 7.75 16.86 4.32
C VAL A 183 7.34 15.79 3.31
N VAL A 184 8.28 14.98 2.83
CA VAL A 184 7.99 13.87 1.91
C VAL A 184 7.06 12.84 2.58
N LEU A 185 7.30 12.52 3.85
CA LEU A 185 6.45 11.60 4.61
C LEU A 185 5.06 12.19 4.84
N MET A 186 4.94 13.48 5.13
CA MET A 186 3.65 14.16 5.19
C MET A 186 2.93 14.13 3.85
N MET A 187 3.63 14.38 2.74
CA MET A 187 3.07 14.21 1.39
C MET A 187 2.55 12.78 1.21
N GLU A 188 3.38 11.75 1.45
CA GLU A 188 2.97 10.35 1.32
C GLU A 188 1.75 10.01 2.20
N ARG A 189 1.72 10.48 3.45
CA ARG A 189 0.64 10.24 4.42
C ARG A 189 -0.65 10.98 4.10
N THR A 190 -0.57 12.17 3.51
CA THR A 190 -1.73 12.94 3.05
C THR A 190 -2.24 12.48 1.67
N GLY A 191 -1.67 11.40 1.11
CA GLY A 191 -2.06 10.81 -0.17
C GLY A 191 -1.32 11.40 -1.37
N GLY A 192 -0.29 12.22 -1.12
CA GLY A 192 0.63 12.79 -2.11
C GLY A 192 -0.05 13.72 -3.11
N VAL A 193 0.68 13.99 -4.20
CA VAL A 193 0.06 14.53 -5.43
C VAL A 193 -0.61 13.36 -6.14
N GLY A 194 -1.83 13.06 -5.74
CA GLY A 194 -2.64 12.00 -6.34
C GLY A 194 -3.48 12.49 -7.52
N LEU A 195 -3.62 11.67 -8.55
CA LEU A 195 -4.65 11.88 -9.57
C LEU A 195 -6.02 11.74 -8.91
N HIS A 196 -6.90 12.71 -9.14
CA HIS A 196 -8.28 12.69 -8.61
C HIS A 196 -9.28 12.09 -9.61
N VAL A 197 -8.84 11.88 -10.85
CA VAL A 197 -9.57 11.21 -11.94
C VAL A 197 -8.82 9.91 -12.27
N SER A 198 -9.57 8.85 -12.61
CA SER A 198 -8.99 7.58 -13.02
C SER A 198 -8.09 7.73 -14.26
N PRO A 199 -7.02 6.94 -14.41
CA PRO A 199 -6.23 6.96 -15.63
C PRO A 199 -7.12 6.64 -16.84
N PHE A 200 -7.07 7.49 -17.87
CA PHE A 200 -7.86 7.28 -19.07
C PHE A 200 -7.37 6.06 -19.85
N ILE A 201 -8.33 5.27 -20.35
CA ILE A 201 -8.06 4.13 -21.22
C ILE A 201 -7.60 4.61 -22.60
N LYS A 202 -6.59 3.96 -23.18
CA LYS A 202 -6.19 4.22 -24.57
C LYS A 202 -6.90 3.25 -25.51
N PRO A 203 -7.18 3.63 -26.76
CA PRO A 203 -7.79 2.71 -27.74
C PRO A 203 -7.03 1.39 -27.91
N GLN A 204 -5.70 1.43 -27.80
CA GLN A 204 -4.84 0.24 -27.90
C GLN A 204 -5.06 -0.76 -26.74
N ASP A 205 -5.41 -0.26 -25.56
CA ASP A 205 -5.65 -1.09 -24.37
C ASP A 205 -6.93 -1.92 -24.55
N ILE A 206 -7.98 -1.30 -25.13
CA ILE A 206 -9.24 -1.97 -25.45
C ILE A 206 -9.02 -3.06 -26.51
N GLY A 207 -8.28 -2.77 -27.57
CA GLY A 207 -7.96 -3.75 -28.59
C GLY A 207 -7.21 -4.97 -28.03
N SER A 208 -6.23 -4.71 -27.15
CA SER A 208 -5.48 -5.77 -26.48
C SER A 208 -6.35 -6.59 -25.53
N LEU A 209 -7.29 -5.94 -24.81
CA LEU A 209 -8.22 -6.59 -23.90
C LEU A 209 -9.20 -7.51 -24.64
N LEU A 210 -9.79 -7.03 -25.73
CA LEU A 210 -10.77 -7.79 -26.51
C LEU A 210 -10.14 -9.02 -27.17
N ASN A 211 -8.94 -8.88 -27.73
CA ASN A 211 -8.19 -10.03 -28.27
C ASN A 211 -7.88 -11.06 -27.19
N LYS A 212 -7.47 -10.63 -25.99
CA LYS A 212 -7.24 -11.54 -24.85
C LYS A 212 -8.51 -12.22 -24.35
N ALA A 213 -9.65 -11.54 -24.43
CA ALA A 213 -10.95 -12.10 -24.11
C ALA A 213 -11.49 -13.07 -25.18
N GLY A 214 -10.76 -13.24 -26.29
CA GLY A 214 -11.11 -14.19 -27.36
C GLY A 214 -12.07 -13.64 -28.40
N PHE A 215 -12.25 -12.32 -28.47
CA PHE A 215 -12.94 -11.67 -29.58
C PHE A 215 -11.98 -11.48 -30.76
N ASP A 216 -12.52 -11.62 -31.97
CA ASP A 216 -11.83 -11.43 -33.24
C ASP A 216 -12.51 -10.28 -34.02
N LEU A 217 -11.86 -9.78 -35.07
CA LEU A 217 -12.35 -8.65 -35.89
C LEU A 217 -12.74 -7.42 -35.03
N VAL A 218 -11.85 -7.01 -34.13
CA VAL A 218 -12.07 -5.86 -33.26
C VAL A 218 -11.98 -4.56 -34.07
N THR A 219 -13.06 -3.78 -34.10
CA THR A 219 -13.09 -2.43 -34.63
C THR A 219 -13.15 -1.42 -33.49
N LEU A 220 -12.37 -0.35 -33.61
CA LEU A 220 -12.24 0.72 -32.63
C LEU A 220 -12.44 2.04 -33.35
N ASP A 221 -13.29 2.89 -32.78
CA ASP A 221 -13.54 4.24 -33.23
C ASP A 221 -13.47 5.22 -32.05
N SER A 222 -13.09 6.46 -32.32
CA SER A 222 -12.83 7.46 -31.28
C SER A 222 -13.28 8.83 -31.72
N ASP A 223 -14.30 9.35 -31.05
CA ASP A 223 -14.79 10.71 -31.23
C ASP A 223 -14.29 11.63 -30.12
N GLU A 224 -13.95 12.87 -30.47
CA GLU A 224 -13.58 13.90 -29.51
C GLU A 224 -14.60 15.04 -29.51
N ILE A 225 -15.10 15.38 -28.33
CA ILE A 225 -16.10 16.42 -28.13
C ILE A 225 -15.54 17.42 -27.12
N GLN A 226 -15.46 18.69 -27.52
CA GLN A 226 -15.06 19.77 -26.62
C GLN A 226 -16.29 20.47 -26.04
N VAL A 227 -16.37 20.58 -24.72
CA VAL A 227 -17.48 21.19 -23.98
C VAL A 227 -16.95 22.33 -23.10
N GLY A 228 -17.60 23.49 -23.16
CA GLY A 228 -17.22 24.67 -22.37
C GLY A 228 -18.03 24.79 -21.08
N TYR A 229 -17.35 24.67 -19.94
CA TYR A 229 -17.93 24.78 -18.60
C TYR A 229 -17.88 26.21 -18.03
N PRO A 230 -18.80 26.59 -17.14
CA PRO A 230 -18.79 27.92 -16.52
C PRO A 230 -17.71 28.09 -15.43
N ASN A 231 -17.31 27.01 -14.75
CA ASN A 231 -16.24 27.00 -13.76
C ASN A 231 -15.71 25.57 -13.56
N MET A 232 -14.55 25.43 -12.90
CA MET A 232 -13.93 24.12 -12.67
C MET A 232 -14.81 23.22 -11.79
N MET A 233 -15.56 23.77 -10.83
CA MET A 233 -16.40 22.97 -9.93
C MET A 233 -17.57 22.31 -10.65
N ALA A 234 -18.18 22.98 -11.63
CA ALA A 234 -19.20 22.40 -12.49
C ALA A 234 -18.65 21.23 -13.30
N LEU A 235 -17.45 21.39 -13.88
CA LEU A 235 -16.75 20.30 -14.57
C LEU A 235 -16.48 19.11 -13.64
N MET A 236 -15.96 19.37 -12.43
CA MET A 236 -15.69 18.31 -11.46
C MET A 236 -16.97 17.58 -11.01
N TYR A 237 -18.07 18.31 -10.86
CA TYR A 237 -19.37 17.74 -10.50
C TYR A 237 -19.87 16.78 -11.58
N ASP A 238 -19.81 17.18 -12.86
CA ASP A 238 -20.17 16.32 -13.97
C ASP A 238 -19.28 15.08 -14.08
N LEU A 239 -17.96 15.23 -13.90
CA LEU A 239 -17.04 14.08 -13.87
C LEU A 239 -17.37 13.10 -12.74
N GLN A 240 -17.82 13.59 -11.57
CA GLN A 240 -18.30 12.73 -10.49
C GLN A 240 -19.58 11.98 -10.88
N LEU A 241 -20.52 12.65 -11.53
CA LEU A 241 -21.75 12.02 -12.03
C LEU A 241 -21.48 10.99 -13.13
N MET A 242 -20.45 11.20 -13.95
CA MET A 242 -19.95 10.24 -14.95
C MET A 242 -19.18 9.07 -14.33
N ALA A 243 -19.02 9.03 -13.00
CA ALA A 243 -18.22 8.04 -12.28
C ALA A 243 -16.71 8.03 -12.64
N GLU A 244 -16.18 9.15 -13.16
CA GLU A 244 -14.76 9.31 -13.50
C GLU A 244 -13.87 9.62 -12.27
N SER A 245 -14.42 9.49 -11.07
CA SER A 245 -13.66 9.63 -9.83
C SER A 245 -12.59 8.54 -9.71
N HIS A 246 -11.39 8.91 -9.24
CA HIS A 246 -10.28 7.97 -9.11
C HIS A 246 -10.65 6.76 -8.22
N CYS A 247 -10.48 5.55 -8.76
CA CYS A 247 -10.93 4.31 -8.13
C CYS A 247 -9.85 3.55 -7.32
N THR A 248 -8.64 4.09 -7.18
CA THR A 248 -7.56 3.39 -6.45
C THR A 248 -7.63 3.57 -4.93
N PHE A 249 -7.12 2.57 -4.20
CA PHE A 249 -7.06 2.57 -2.74
C PHE A 249 -6.10 3.61 -2.15
N THR A 250 -5.13 4.11 -2.93
CA THR A 250 -4.09 5.05 -2.49
C THR A 250 -4.48 6.52 -2.66
N ARG A 251 -5.69 6.81 -3.13
CA ARG A 251 -6.11 8.20 -3.40
C ARG A 251 -6.25 9.01 -2.12
N SER A 252 -5.91 10.30 -2.21
CA SER A 252 -6.33 11.24 -1.17
C SER A 252 -7.86 11.33 -1.16
N ARG A 253 -8.45 11.20 0.04
CA ARG A 253 -9.91 11.18 0.22
C ARG A 253 -10.53 12.56 0.28
N THR A 254 -9.72 13.58 0.57
CA THR A 254 -10.20 14.93 0.88
C THR A 254 -9.35 15.96 0.14
N ILE A 255 -10.01 16.85 -0.60
CA ILE A 255 -9.37 18.03 -1.19
C ILE A 255 -9.68 19.22 -0.30
N ARG A 256 -8.65 19.98 0.08
CA ARG A 256 -8.84 21.22 0.83
C ARG A 256 -9.40 22.32 -0.08
N LYS A 257 -10.22 23.20 0.49
CA LYS A 257 -10.89 24.28 -0.27
C LYS A 257 -9.92 25.26 -0.91
N ASP A 258 -8.82 25.58 -0.22
CA ASP A 258 -7.76 26.47 -0.72
C ASP A 258 -7.09 25.89 -1.98
N VAL A 259 -6.87 24.57 -2.02
CA VAL A 259 -6.32 23.88 -3.20
C VAL A 259 -7.28 23.96 -4.39
N LEU A 260 -8.58 23.77 -4.17
CA LEU A 260 -9.60 23.87 -5.23
C LEU A 260 -9.67 25.28 -5.82
N LEU A 261 -9.61 26.31 -4.98
CA LEU A 261 -9.62 27.71 -5.42
C LEU A 261 -8.35 28.05 -6.22
N ALA A 262 -7.18 27.58 -5.77
CA ALA A 262 -5.93 27.76 -6.50
C ALA A 262 -5.96 27.02 -7.85
N ALA A 263 -6.48 25.79 -7.88
CA ALA A 263 -6.58 24.99 -9.10
C ALA A 263 -7.52 25.64 -10.14
N ASP A 264 -8.66 26.19 -9.71
CA ASP A 264 -9.59 26.90 -10.59
C ASP A 264 -8.92 28.13 -11.23
N ALA A 265 -8.22 28.94 -10.42
CA ALA A 265 -7.50 30.12 -10.91
C ALA A 265 -6.39 29.75 -11.92
N ILE A 266 -5.63 28.69 -11.63
CA ILE A 266 -4.58 28.18 -12.53
C ILE A 266 -5.17 27.66 -13.83
N TYR A 267 -6.24 26.87 -13.75
CA TYR A 267 -6.89 26.30 -14.93
C TYR A 267 -7.47 27.39 -15.83
N LYS A 268 -8.15 28.38 -15.23
CA LYS A 268 -8.67 29.55 -15.95
C LYS A 268 -7.55 30.27 -16.69
N ALA A 269 -6.45 30.61 -16.00
CA ALA A 269 -5.32 31.31 -16.60
C ALA A 269 -4.64 30.55 -17.77
N MET A 270 -4.66 29.21 -17.77
CA MET A 270 -3.99 28.41 -18.80
C MET A 270 -4.87 28.09 -20.02
N TYR A 271 -6.17 27.89 -19.82
CA TYR A 271 -7.01 27.23 -20.83
C TYR A 271 -8.31 27.97 -21.16
N GLU A 272 -8.63 29.08 -20.49
CA GLU A 272 -9.86 29.83 -20.77
C GLU A 272 -10.02 30.19 -22.25
N LYS A 273 -11.22 29.92 -22.77
CA LYS A 273 -11.67 30.34 -24.10
C LYS A 273 -13.10 30.85 -23.99
N ASP A 274 -13.37 32.05 -24.50
CA ASP A 274 -14.71 32.66 -24.51
C ASP A 274 -15.38 32.67 -23.12
N ASP A 275 -14.62 32.98 -22.06
CA ASP A 275 -15.03 32.95 -20.64
C ASP A 275 -15.61 31.60 -20.18
N ARG A 276 -15.18 30.52 -20.85
CA ARG A 276 -15.50 29.14 -20.49
C ARG A 276 -14.25 28.30 -20.29
N TYR A 277 -14.42 27.26 -19.50
CA TYR A 277 -13.41 26.26 -19.15
C TYR A 277 -13.55 25.09 -20.14
N PRO A 278 -12.69 24.98 -21.17
CA PRO A 278 -12.84 23.95 -22.18
C PRO A 278 -12.39 22.59 -21.66
N ALA A 279 -13.29 21.61 -21.65
CA ALA A 279 -12.98 20.21 -21.36
C ALA A 279 -13.20 19.36 -22.61
N THR A 280 -12.22 18.52 -22.96
CA THR A 280 -12.32 17.60 -24.10
C THR A 280 -12.65 16.20 -23.59
N PHE A 281 -13.78 15.65 -24.04
CA PHE A 281 -14.22 14.29 -23.77
C PHE A 281 -13.95 13.43 -24.99
N ARG A 282 -13.36 12.26 -24.77
CA ARG A 282 -13.14 11.27 -25.82
C ARG A 282 -14.10 10.11 -25.62
N VAL A 283 -14.96 9.88 -26.59
CA VAL A 283 -15.91 8.76 -26.60
C VAL A 283 -15.30 7.66 -27.46
N ILE A 284 -14.98 6.53 -26.86
CA ILE A 284 -14.39 5.39 -27.57
C ILE A 284 -15.47 4.34 -27.77
N SER A 285 -15.77 4.06 -29.04
CA SER A 285 -16.71 3.02 -29.45
C SER A 285 -15.92 1.81 -29.93
N PHE A 286 -16.32 0.61 -29.52
CA PHE A 286 -15.66 -0.62 -29.94
C PHE A 286 -16.64 -1.75 -30.17
N ILE A 287 -16.34 -2.59 -31.15
CA ILE A 287 -17.13 -3.77 -31.50
C ILE A 287 -16.15 -4.92 -31.70
N GLY A 288 -16.46 -6.09 -31.11
CA GLY A 288 -15.68 -7.31 -31.29
C GLY A 288 -16.61 -8.48 -31.53
N TRP A 289 -16.21 -9.41 -32.39
CA TRP A 289 -17.03 -10.54 -32.78
C TRP A 289 -16.51 -11.84 -32.17
N LYS A 290 -17.41 -12.70 -31.70
CA LYS A 290 -17.02 -14.05 -31.25
C LYS A 290 -16.60 -14.88 -32.48
N PRO A 291 -15.46 -15.59 -32.46
CA PRO A 291 -15.02 -16.43 -33.57
C PRO A 291 -16.13 -17.38 -34.05
N GLY A 292 -16.43 -17.32 -35.34
CA GLY A 292 -17.50 -18.11 -35.98
C GLY A 292 -16.98 -18.91 -37.17
N PRO A 293 -17.67 -19.99 -37.57
CA PRO A 293 -17.24 -20.86 -38.67
C PRO A 293 -17.18 -20.14 -40.03
N ASN A 294 -18.01 -19.12 -40.22
CA ASN A 294 -18.07 -18.31 -41.45
C ASN A 294 -17.20 -17.05 -41.40
N MET A 295 -16.32 -16.90 -40.40
CA MET A 295 -15.41 -15.77 -40.36
C MET A 295 -14.29 -15.90 -41.40
N PRO A 296 -13.89 -14.80 -42.03
CA PRO A 296 -12.71 -14.78 -42.88
C PRO A 296 -11.48 -15.14 -42.05
N LYS A 297 -10.85 -16.27 -42.38
CA LYS A 297 -9.60 -16.69 -41.73
C LYS A 297 -8.44 -15.92 -42.37
N PRO A 298 -7.42 -15.53 -41.59
CA PRO A 298 -6.18 -15.00 -42.14
C PRO A 298 -5.63 -15.97 -43.19
N ALA A 299 -5.24 -15.43 -44.35
CA ALA A 299 -4.63 -16.22 -45.40
C ALA A 299 -3.35 -16.91 -44.87
N LYS A 300 -3.05 -18.12 -45.35
CA LYS A 300 -1.86 -18.84 -44.90
C LYS A 300 -0.61 -18.01 -45.23
N ARG A 301 0.33 -17.92 -44.30
CA ARG A 301 1.58 -17.18 -44.53
C ARG A 301 2.29 -17.77 -45.77
N GLY A 302 2.51 -16.94 -46.79
CA GLY A 302 3.07 -17.36 -48.08
C GLY A 302 2.05 -17.65 -49.19
N SER A 303 0.74 -17.53 -48.93
CA SER A 303 -0.31 -17.68 -49.97
C SER A 303 -0.48 -16.41 -50.83
N GLN A 304 0.62 -15.71 -51.10
CA GLN A 304 0.58 -14.49 -51.89
C GLN A 304 0.76 -14.83 -53.36
N ASN A 305 -0.32 -14.79 -54.13
CA ASN A 305 -0.32 -15.25 -55.52
C ASN A 305 0.31 -14.26 -56.52
N VAL A 306 0.66 -13.06 -56.05
CA VAL A 306 1.13 -11.98 -56.91
C VAL A 306 2.24 -11.20 -56.23
N SER A 307 3.35 -11.00 -56.95
CA SER A 307 4.49 -10.23 -56.48
C SER A 307 4.18 -8.73 -56.46
N PHE A 308 4.70 -8.03 -55.45
CA PHE A 308 4.61 -6.57 -55.35
C PHE A 308 5.19 -5.83 -56.56
N LYS A 309 6.08 -6.46 -57.34
CA LYS A 309 6.65 -5.87 -58.56
C LYS A 309 5.63 -5.66 -59.67
N ASP A 310 4.54 -6.43 -59.68
CA ASP A 310 3.51 -6.36 -60.72
C ASP A 310 2.34 -5.44 -60.35
N LEU A 311 2.40 -4.74 -59.20
CA LEU A 311 1.34 -3.84 -58.74
C LEU A 311 0.99 -2.76 -59.78
N GLY A 312 1.97 -2.17 -60.44
CA GLY A 312 1.75 -1.12 -61.45
C GLY A 312 0.89 -1.59 -62.62
N LYS A 313 1.11 -2.83 -63.09
CA LYS A 313 0.35 -3.43 -64.19
C LYS A 313 -1.08 -3.79 -63.79
N ILE A 314 -1.29 -4.07 -62.50
CA ILE A 314 -2.60 -4.42 -61.93
C ILE A 314 -3.46 -3.17 -61.74
N VAL A 315 -2.84 -2.03 -61.39
CA VAL A 315 -3.55 -0.74 -61.30
C VAL A 315 -4.02 -0.26 -62.68
N GLU A 316 -3.23 -0.54 -63.73
CA GLU A 316 -3.57 -0.20 -65.12
C GLU A 316 -4.62 -1.14 -65.74
N ASP A 317 -4.58 -2.44 -65.43
CA ASP A 317 -5.61 -3.41 -65.85
C ASP A 317 -6.05 -4.30 -64.67
N PRO A 318 -7.21 -4.00 -64.04
CA PRO A 318 -7.74 -4.79 -62.92
C PRO A 318 -8.03 -6.26 -63.26
N ARG A 319 -8.21 -6.60 -64.54
CA ARG A 319 -8.49 -7.99 -64.98
C ARG A 319 -7.23 -8.86 -65.00
N LEU A 320 -6.06 -8.25 -64.89
CA LEU A 320 -4.76 -8.91 -64.87
C LEU A 320 -4.55 -9.67 -63.54
N LEU A 321 -5.17 -9.19 -62.47
CA LEU A 321 -5.21 -9.81 -61.14
C LEU A 321 -5.89 -11.19 -61.17
N GLU A 322 -7.04 -11.31 -61.84
CA GLU A 322 -7.74 -12.60 -62.00
C GLU A 322 -6.93 -13.62 -62.81
N LYS A 323 -6.20 -13.15 -63.84
CA LYS A 323 -5.37 -14.03 -64.67
C LYS A 323 -4.14 -14.53 -63.92
N LEU A 324 -3.50 -13.68 -63.13
CA LEU A 324 -2.33 -14.05 -62.32
C LEU A 324 -2.72 -15.01 -61.18
N SER A 325 -3.86 -14.77 -60.53
CA SER A 325 -4.37 -15.66 -59.47
C SER A 325 -4.78 -17.04 -59.97
N LYS A 326 -5.34 -17.17 -61.18
CA LYS A 326 -5.74 -18.47 -61.76
C LYS A 326 -4.57 -19.33 -62.24
N LYS A 327 -3.43 -18.69 -62.54
CA LYS A 327 -2.27 -19.38 -63.15
C LYS A 327 -1.51 -20.27 -62.15
N GLU A 328 -1.59 -19.96 -60.86
CA GLU A 328 -0.98 -20.79 -59.80
C GLU A 328 -1.84 -22.00 -59.42
N ASP A 329 -3.18 -21.88 -59.40
CA ASP A 329 -4.09 -23.00 -59.07
C ASP A 329 -3.95 -24.20 -60.03
N ASP A 330 -3.59 -23.96 -61.30
CA ASP A 330 -3.33 -25.03 -62.28
C ASP A 330 -1.93 -25.66 -62.11
N SER A 331 -1.02 -24.99 -61.41
CA SER A 331 0.35 -25.49 -61.17
C SER A 331 0.48 -26.37 -59.93
N GLU A 332 -0.45 -26.27 -58.96
CA GLU A 332 -0.51 -27.15 -57.78
C GLU A 332 -1.20 -28.51 -58.03
N LYS A 333 -1.75 -28.75 -59.24
CA LYS A 333 -2.43 -30.01 -59.63
C LYS A 333 -1.53 -31.06 -60.32
N LYS A 334 -0.20 -30.98 -60.18
CA LYS A 334 0.74 -31.97 -60.73
C LYS A 334 1.46 -32.77 -59.67
#